data_AF-A0AAD7GN42-F1
#
_entry.id   AF-A0AAD7GN42-F1
#
_cell.length_a   1.000
_cell.length_b   1.000
_cell.length_c   1.000
_cell.angle_alpha   90.00
_cell.angle_beta   90.00
_cell.angle_gamma   90.00
#
_symmetry.space_group_name_H-M   'P 1'
#
loop_
_entity.id
_entity.type
_entity.pdbx_description
1 polymer ?
#
loop_
_entity_poly.entity_id
_entity_poly.type
_entity_poly.pdbx_seq_one_letter_code
_entity_poly.pdbx_strand_id
1 'polypeptide(L)'
;MPVDCTSPRETRKTPLELIANELDANDPLRDPVPERVHMPLDSPPGQLLRQMEPHGWSPLGLQHPPFPLQYPRDLPPFTNTHLLRTAFLKVNKRLEWLGDALVGLAITTSLHKHVTDLTKRIVDDIPKILRAKYFLGHLALLYGLQLHSVATDKSSRKFPLGLEKMSDIFEAFVGAAALEFGTDSALAWLEDMLDPWVASMCSRGLAVAEADVPRQTKVKYDLYTRDSDGVPAVLQPGSYMGMHDAILDAFGPSRTGLSVAQSADRGRPLLSSAPETWPTLDWSGVELDDAYPPLPPPFDLLDASHLTASLTDVWCLLRFEPSIVCDQRYKWLGHHLCNMVITLVAIQRFESTPAAHLNNIRTECLDPPLLGRLGLMFQLDRHIATITRPDARTAQVHLVRVAGSFRALVGAVYLQFGWRALLNWLEPLFWPWLIAAQEGRLRSSSAAKHQTAPRSCDTSVSS
;
A
#
# COMPACT_ATOMS: atom_id res chain seq x y z
N MET A 1 3.31 -55.68 15.78
CA MET A 1 3.09 -55.53 14.34
C MET A 1 3.58 -54.15 13.94
N PRO A 2 4.53 -54.01 13.01
CA PRO A 2 4.98 -52.70 12.56
C PRO A 2 3.91 -52.09 11.65
N VAL A 3 3.52 -50.85 11.94
CA VAL A 3 2.61 -50.06 11.10
C VAL A 3 3.43 -49.52 9.94
N ASP A 4 3.07 -49.95 8.73
CA ASP A 4 3.71 -49.54 7.49
C ASP A 4 3.25 -48.12 7.13
N CYS A 5 4.10 -47.13 7.43
CA CYS A 5 3.85 -45.71 7.20
C CYS A 5 4.28 -45.26 5.79
N THR A 6 3.99 -46.05 4.76
CA THR A 6 4.20 -45.66 3.36
C THR A 6 2.89 -45.21 2.73
N SER A 7 2.32 -44.10 3.19
CA SER A 7 1.35 -43.38 2.38
C SER A 7 2.11 -42.58 1.31
N PRO A 8 1.74 -42.69 0.03
CA PRO A 8 2.36 -41.90 -1.03
C PRO A 8 2.13 -40.42 -0.73
N ARG A 9 3.21 -39.63 -0.69
CA ARG A 9 3.14 -38.17 -0.67
C ARG A 9 2.37 -37.74 -1.92
N GLU A 10 1.10 -37.37 -1.76
CA GLU A 10 0.38 -36.63 -2.78
C GLU A 10 1.21 -35.39 -3.12
N THR A 11 1.66 -35.31 -4.37
CA THR A 11 2.29 -34.12 -4.91
C THR A 11 1.25 -33.00 -4.83
N ARG A 12 1.43 -32.09 -3.87
CA ARG A 12 0.62 -30.88 -3.79
C ARG A 12 0.69 -30.17 -5.13
N LYS A 13 -0.46 -30.05 -5.78
CA LYS A 13 -0.60 -29.24 -7.00
C LYS A 13 -0.11 -27.84 -6.72
N THR A 14 0.58 -27.24 -7.69
CA THR A 14 1.05 -25.86 -7.52
C THR A 14 -0.15 -24.90 -7.52
N PRO A 15 -0.06 -23.72 -6.88
CA PRO A 15 -1.15 -22.73 -6.87
C PRO A 15 -1.65 -22.37 -8.28
N LEU A 16 -0.79 -22.47 -9.29
CA LEU A 16 -1.13 -22.24 -10.71
C LEU A 16 -2.01 -23.36 -11.30
N GLU A 17 -1.84 -24.61 -10.85
CA GLU A 17 -2.59 -25.77 -11.33
C GLU A 17 -4.04 -25.81 -10.80
N LEU A 18 -4.29 -25.24 -9.62
CA LEU A 18 -5.65 -25.16 -9.08
C LEU A 18 -6.46 -24.05 -9.74
N ILE A 19 -5.85 -22.90 -10.04
CA ILE A 19 -6.44 -21.82 -10.84
C ILE A 19 -6.73 -22.31 -12.28
N ALA A 20 -5.98 -23.30 -12.79
CA ALA A 20 -6.15 -23.87 -14.13
C ALA A 20 -7.39 -24.74 -14.34
N ASN A 21 -8.04 -25.23 -13.27
CA ASN A 21 -9.18 -26.15 -13.43
C ASN A 21 -10.54 -25.44 -13.61
N GLU A 22 -10.61 -24.11 -13.46
CA GLU A 22 -11.87 -23.36 -13.57
C GLU A 22 -12.21 -22.86 -14.98
N LEU A 23 -11.30 -23.03 -15.95
CA LEU A 23 -11.46 -22.54 -17.32
C LEU A 23 -11.01 -23.60 -18.33
N ASP A 24 -11.77 -23.77 -19.40
CA ASP A 24 -11.47 -24.73 -20.47
C ASP A 24 -10.14 -24.33 -21.14
N ALA A 25 -9.06 -25.06 -20.82
CA ALA A 25 -7.68 -24.70 -21.14
C ALA A 25 -7.39 -24.60 -22.66
N ASN A 26 -8.31 -25.07 -23.50
CA ASN A 26 -8.11 -25.26 -24.93
C ASN A 26 -8.55 -24.10 -25.84
N ASP A 27 -9.16 -23.01 -25.34
CA ASP A 27 -9.49 -21.86 -26.20
C ASP A 27 -8.26 -20.92 -26.30
N PRO A 28 -7.58 -20.80 -27.47
CA PRO A 28 -6.42 -19.90 -27.60
C PRO A 28 -6.76 -18.47 -27.17
N LEU A 29 -5.77 -17.70 -26.70
CA LEU A 29 -5.92 -16.25 -26.55
C LEU A 29 -6.33 -15.75 -27.94
N ARG A 30 -7.58 -15.31 -28.08
CA ARG A 30 -8.05 -14.84 -29.38
C ARG A 30 -7.17 -13.69 -29.82
N ASP A 31 -6.83 -13.69 -31.10
CA ASP A 31 -6.21 -12.52 -31.71
C ASP A 31 -7.06 -11.29 -31.36
N PRO A 32 -6.42 -10.16 -31.03
CA PRO A 32 -7.12 -8.94 -30.70
C PRO A 32 -8.12 -8.65 -31.81
N VAL A 33 -9.41 -8.54 -31.45
CA VAL A 33 -10.47 -8.34 -32.45
C VAL A 33 -10.14 -7.06 -33.22
N PRO A 34 -9.90 -7.10 -34.55
CA PRO A 34 -9.45 -5.93 -35.31
C PRO A 34 -10.43 -4.76 -35.21
N GLU A 35 -11.72 -5.06 -35.07
CA GLU A 35 -12.81 -4.10 -34.85
C GLU A 35 -12.68 -3.32 -33.52
N ARG A 36 -11.84 -3.76 -32.58
CA ARG A 36 -11.55 -3.06 -31.31
C ARG A 36 -10.28 -2.23 -31.36
N VAL A 37 -9.50 -2.35 -32.44
CA VAL A 37 -8.31 -1.54 -32.71
C VAL A 37 -8.77 -0.20 -33.29
N HIS A 38 -9.45 0.59 -32.47
CA HIS A 38 -9.84 1.95 -32.84
C HIS A 38 -8.77 2.99 -32.44
N MET A 39 -7.76 2.57 -31.67
CA MET A 39 -6.63 3.42 -31.32
C MET A 39 -5.41 3.09 -32.19
N PRO A 40 -4.82 4.09 -32.87
CA PRO A 40 -3.51 3.93 -33.48
C PRO A 40 -2.48 3.78 -32.37
N LEU A 41 -2.10 2.53 -32.05
CA LEU A 41 -1.10 2.16 -31.03
C LEU A 41 0.28 2.81 -31.29
N ASP A 42 0.52 3.28 -32.52
CA ASP A 42 1.72 4.00 -32.93
C ASP A 42 1.73 5.48 -32.47
N SER A 43 0.63 5.97 -31.89
CA SER A 43 0.56 7.35 -31.40
C SER A 43 1.31 7.50 -30.09
N PRO A 44 1.99 8.64 -29.86
CA PRO A 44 2.67 8.88 -28.60
C PRO A 44 1.67 8.80 -27.41
N PRO A 45 2.09 8.32 -26.23
CA PRO A 45 1.20 8.08 -25.08
C PRO A 45 0.31 9.27 -24.71
N GLY A 46 0.87 10.47 -24.79
CA GLY A 46 0.13 11.70 -24.49
C GLY A 46 -0.99 12.01 -25.50
N GLN A 47 -0.91 11.51 -26.73
CA GLN A 47 -1.99 11.58 -27.71
C GLN A 47 -2.99 10.45 -27.50
N LEU A 48 -2.55 9.23 -27.23
CA LEU A 48 -3.43 8.11 -26.90
C LEU A 48 -4.37 8.46 -25.74
N LEU A 49 -3.82 9.00 -24.65
CA LEU A 49 -4.60 9.42 -23.47
C LEU A 49 -5.59 10.57 -23.74
N ARG A 50 -5.40 11.36 -24.81
CA ARG A 50 -6.31 12.44 -25.23
C ARG A 50 -7.34 11.98 -26.27
N GLN A 51 -6.96 11.04 -27.14
CA GLN A 51 -7.79 10.49 -28.22
C GLN A 51 -8.86 9.50 -27.72
N MET A 52 -9.04 9.36 -26.40
CA MET A 52 -10.02 8.44 -25.81
C MET A 52 -11.47 8.97 -25.92
N GLU A 53 -11.64 10.29 -26.12
CA GLU A 53 -12.93 10.98 -26.17
C GLU A 53 -13.94 10.48 -27.22
N PRO A 54 -13.54 10.22 -28.49
CA PRO A 54 -14.47 9.79 -29.55
C PRO A 54 -15.09 8.42 -29.27
N HIS A 55 -14.49 7.64 -28.37
CA HIS A 55 -14.90 6.29 -28.03
C HIS A 55 -15.73 6.26 -26.74
N GLY A 56 -16.15 7.40 -26.18
CA GLY A 56 -16.99 7.43 -24.99
C GLY A 56 -16.25 7.29 -23.66
N TRP A 57 -14.91 7.35 -23.67
CA TRP A 57 -14.10 7.48 -22.46
C TRP A 57 -13.75 8.96 -22.24
N SER A 58 -13.92 9.42 -21.00
CA SER A 58 -13.47 10.78 -20.63
C SER A 58 -11.94 10.85 -20.65
N PRO A 59 -11.34 11.98 -21.05
CA PRO A 59 -9.89 12.10 -21.18
C PRO A 59 -9.22 12.18 -19.81
N LEU A 60 -7.99 11.69 -19.67
CA LEU A 60 -7.28 11.81 -18.41
C LEU A 60 -7.06 13.29 -18.05
N GLY A 61 -7.79 13.81 -17.06
CA GLY A 61 -7.71 15.21 -16.62
C GLY A 61 -6.43 15.56 -15.86
N LEU A 62 -5.46 14.65 -15.81
CA LEU A 62 -4.15 14.88 -15.21
C LEU A 62 -3.19 15.39 -16.28
N GLN A 63 -2.48 16.48 -16.00
CA GLN A 63 -1.42 16.93 -16.89
C GLN A 63 -0.31 15.88 -16.93
N HIS A 64 0.01 15.45 -18.15
CA HIS A 64 0.97 14.39 -18.42
C HIS A 64 2.39 14.80 -17.99
N PRO A 65 3.17 13.90 -17.37
CA PRO A 65 4.59 14.14 -17.12
C PRO A 65 5.38 14.17 -18.42
N PRO A 66 6.62 14.70 -18.40
CA PRO A 66 7.57 14.44 -19.46
C PRO A 66 7.89 12.93 -19.46
N PHE A 67 7.30 12.20 -20.39
CA PHE A 67 7.53 10.76 -20.50
C PHE A 67 8.94 10.47 -21.01
N PRO A 68 9.59 9.39 -20.53
CA PRO A 68 10.79 8.87 -21.19
C PRO A 68 10.46 8.42 -22.62
N LEU A 69 11.47 8.33 -23.48
CA LEU A 69 11.31 7.91 -24.88
C LEU A 69 10.62 6.54 -25.00
N GLN A 70 10.85 5.65 -24.04
CA GLN A 70 10.24 4.31 -23.96
C GLN A 70 9.13 4.33 -22.89
N TYR A 71 8.02 5.00 -23.20
CA TYR A 71 6.83 5.01 -22.36
C TYR A 71 5.59 4.58 -23.17
N PRO A 72 4.68 3.76 -22.61
CA PRO A 72 4.87 3.01 -21.37
C PRO A 72 6.04 2.02 -21.53
N ARG A 73 6.58 1.54 -20.41
CA ARG A 73 7.59 0.47 -20.45
C ARG A 73 6.96 -0.79 -21.03
N ASP A 74 7.70 -1.55 -21.83
CA ASP A 74 7.20 -2.81 -22.38
C ASP A 74 6.62 -3.72 -21.28
N LEU A 75 5.56 -4.44 -21.65
CA LEU A 75 4.98 -5.44 -20.75
C LEU A 75 6.02 -6.53 -20.45
N PRO A 76 6.10 -7.01 -19.21
CA PRO A 76 6.94 -8.16 -18.90
C PRO A 76 6.47 -9.37 -19.74
N PRO A 77 7.38 -10.17 -20.33
CA PRO A 77 7.01 -11.24 -21.24
C PRO A 77 6.37 -12.41 -20.50
N PHE A 78 5.04 -12.56 -20.61
CA PHE A 78 4.30 -13.70 -20.04
C PHE A 78 4.62 -14.99 -20.78
N THR A 79 5.19 -15.94 -20.04
CA THR A 79 5.33 -17.35 -20.42
C THR A 79 4.06 -18.14 -20.12
N ASN A 80 3.35 -17.79 -19.04
CA ASN A 80 2.13 -18.46 -18.60
C ASN A 80 0.90 -17.73 -19.12
N THR A 81 0.55 -18.03 -20.37
CA THR A 81 -0.66 -17.49 -21.01
C THR A 81 -1.95 -17.79 -20.23
N HIS A 82 -1.97 -18.82 -19.39
CA HIS A 82 -3.14 -19.17 -18.59
C HIS A 82 -3.39 -18.16 -17.47
N LEU A 83 -2.36 -17.81 -16.68
CA LEU A 83 -2.51 -16.83 -15.60
C LEU A 83 -3.00 -15.49 -16.16
N LEU A 84 -2.42 -15.08 -17.29
CA LEU A 84 -2.82 -13.90 -18.04
C LEU A 84 -4.29 -13.97 -18.50
N ARG A 85 -4.74 -15.11 -19.05
CA ARG A 85 -6.15 -15.34 -19.39
C ARG A 85 -7.07 -15.19 -18.18
N THR A 86 -6.69 -15.72 -17.01
CA THR A 86 -7.54 -15.61 -15.81
C THR A 86 -7.69 -14.17 -15.34
N ALA A 87 -6.69 -13.32 -15.55
CA ALA A 87 -6.81 -11.89 -15.27
C ALA A 87 -7.87 -11.23 -16.18
N PHE A 88 -7.98 -11.63 -17.44
CA PHE A 88 -8.86 -11.01 -18.43
C PHE A 88 -10.28 -11.58 -18.54
N LEU A 89 -10.48 -12.89 -18.28
CA LEU A 89 -11.75 -13.56 -18.62
C LEU A 89 -12.92 -13.19 -17.70
N LYS A 90 -12.69 -13.03 -16.40
CA LYS A 90 -13.75 -12.62 -15.45
C LYS A 90 -13.35 -11.49 -14.52
N VAL A 91 -12.15 -10.93 -14.71
CA VAL A 91 -11.40 -10.21 -13.66
C VAL A 91 -11.31 -11.12 -12.44
N ASN A 92 -10.19 -11.83 -12.33
CA ASN A 92 -9.92 -12.61 -11.15
C ASN A 92 -9.76 -11.66 -9.95
N LYS A 93 -10.80 -11.56 -9.11
CA LYS A 93 -10.83 -10.66 -7.95
C LYS A 93 -9.69 -10.90 -6.96
N ARG A 94 -9.10 -12.11 -6.92
CA ARG A 94 -7.93 -12.41 -6.09
C ARG A 94 -6.66 -11.79 -6.68
N LEU A 95 -6.50 -11.88 -8.00
CA LEU A 95 -5.40 -11.20 -8.70
C LEU A 95 -5.54 -9.67 -8.64
N GLU A 96 -6.75 -9.13 -8.81
CA GLU A 96 -7.05 -7.71 -8.61
C GLU A 96 -6.62 -7.27 -7.21
N TRP A 97 -7.01 -8.03 -6.19
CA TRP A 97 -6.65 -7.74 -4.80
C TRP A 97 -5.13 -7.75 -4.53
N LEU A 98 -4.40 -8.65 -5.19
CA LEU A 98 -2.93 -8.67 -5.16
C LEU A 98 -2.33 -7.47 -5.90
N GLY A 99 -2.85 -7.16 -7.09
CA GLY A 99 -2.40 -6.05 -7.90
C GLY A 99 -2.63 -4.70 -7.26
N ASP A 100 -3.79 -4.48 -6.62
CA ASP A 100 -4.08 -3.26 -5.86
C ASP A 100 -3.04 -3.00 -4.76
N ALA A 101 -2.65 -4.06 -4.02
CA ALA A 101 -1.61 -3.96 -3.00
C ALA A 101 -0.25 -3.58 -3.62
N LEU A 102 0.10 -4.18 -4.76
CA LEU A 102 1.37 -3.94 -5.43
C LEU A 102 1.45 -2.55 -6.09
N VAL A 103 0.37 -2.09 -6.73
CA VAL A 103 0.24 -0.73 -7.25
C VAL A 103 0.38 0.29 -6.12
N GLY A 104 -0.28 0.06 -4.98
CA GLY A 104 -0.12 0.89 -3.79
C GLY A 104 1.32 0.94 -3.28
N LEU A 105 2.02 -0.19 -3.28
CA LEU A 105 3.43 -0.25 -2.90
C LEU A 105 4.32 0.50 -3.90
N ALA A 106 4.14 0.30 -5.21
CA ALA A 106 4.93 0.95 -6.26
C ALA A 106 4.82 2.48 -6.24
N ILE A 107 3.61 3.00 -6.00
CA ILE A 107 3.41 4.46 -5.83
C ILE A 107 4.15 4.95 -4.59
N THR A 108 4.11 4.18 -3.51
CA THR A 108 4.72 4.53 -2.21
C THR A 108 6.23 4.52 -2.25
N THR A 109 6.83 3.50 -2.86
CA THR A 109 8.29 3.43 -3.06
C THR A 109 8.76 4.54 -3.98
N SER A 110 8.04 4.82 -5.07
CA SER A 110 8.34 5.96 -5.95
C SER A 110 8.25 7.29 -5.19
N LEU A 111 7.21 7.51 -4.38
CA LEU A 111 7.07 8.73 -3.57
C LEU A 111 8.23 8.90 -2.58
N HIS A 112 8.70 7.80 -1.99
CA HIS A 112 9.85 7.81 -1.10
C HIS A 112 11.15 8.26 -1.79
N LYS A 113 11.32 7.98 -3.09
CA LYS A 113 12.47 8.43 -3.89
C LYS A 113 12.46 9.95 -4.13
N HIS A 114 11.27 10.54 -4.32
CA HIS A 114 11.13 11.94 -4.74
C HIS A 114 10.97 12.94 -3.61
N VAL A 115 10.56 12.50 -2.41
CA VAL A 115 10.17 13.41 -1.33
C VAL A 115 10.90 13.10 -0.03
N THR A 116 11.81 14.01 0.34
CA THR A 116 12.53 13.95 1.62
C THR A 116 11.68 14.43 2.79
N ASP A 117 10.74 15.34 2.56
CA ASP A 117 9.79 15.83 3.57
C ASP A 117 8.35 15.59 3.12
N LEU A 118 7.78 14.48 3.62
CA LEU A 118 6.43 14.07 3.28
C LEU A 118 5.40 14.93 4.03
N THR A 119 4.91 15.98 3.38
CA THR A 119 3.71 16.65 3.87
C THR A 119 2.51 15.70 3.81
N LYS A 120 1.59 15.82 4.78
CA LYS A 120 0.35 15.01 4.82
C LYS A 120 -0.40 15.02 3.47
N ARG A 121 -0.43 16.18 2.81
CA ARG A 121 -1.07 16.36 1.51
C ARG A 121 -0.46 15.47 0.43
N ILE A 122 0.87 15.43 0.32
CA ILE A 122 1.59 14.62 -0.67
C ILE A 122 1.32 13.12 -0.43
N VAL A 123 1.39 12.70 0.84
CA VAL A 123 1.20 11.30 1.25
C VAL A 123 -0.24 10.81 1.02
N ASP A 124 -1.23 11.66 1.26
CA ASP A 124 -2.64 11.25 1.19
C ASP A 124 -3.21 11.43 -0.23
N ASP A 125 -2.87 12.52 -0.93
CA ASP A 125 -3.52 12.89 -2.18
C ASP A 125 -2.95 12.16 -3.39
N ILE A 126 -1.62 12.07 -3.51
CA ILE A 126 -0.98 11.49 -4.71
C ILE A 126 -1.36 10.01 -4.86
N PRO A 127 -1.24 9.15 -3.82
CA PRO A 127 -1.67 7.76 -3.94
C PRO A 127 -3.17 7.62 -4.23
N LYS A 128 -4.01 8.48 -3.67
CA LYS A 128 -5.45 8.47 -3.93
C LYS A 128 -5.77 8.77 -5.40
N ILE A 129 -5.06 9.73 -6.00
CA ILE A 129 -5.22 10.08 -7.42
C ILE A 129 -4.69 8.97 -8.33
N LEU A 130 -3.48 8.46 -8.04
CA LEU A 130 -2.82 7.44 -8.87
C LEU A 130 -3.39 6.02 -8.68
N ARG A 131 -4.16 5.77 -7.61
CA ARG A 131 -4.98 4.55 -7.45
C ARG A 131 -6.44 4.74 -7.85
N ALA A 132 -6.81 5.94 -8.31
CA ALA A 132 -8.18 6.14 -8.75
C ALA A 132 -8.44 5.22 -9.96
N LYS A 133 -9.61 4.56 -9.94
CA LYS A 133 -10.08 3.71 -11.04
C LYS A 133 -9.98 4.40 -12.40
N TYR A 134 -10.19 5.71 -12.40
CA TYR A 134 -10.04 6.54 -13.57
C TYR A 134 -8.62 6.51 -14.16
N PHE A 135 -7.59 6.68 -13.33
CA PHE A 135 -6.20 6.70 -13.75
C PHE A 135 -5.72 5.31 -14.18
N LEU A 136 -5.96 4.28 -13.36
CA LEU A 136 -5.56 2.92 -13.68
C LEU A 136 -6.28 2.38 -14.92
N GLY A 137 -7.54 2.75 -15.14
CA GLY A 137 -8.25 2.43 -16.37
C GLY A 137 -7.57 3.00 -17.63
N HIS A 138 -7.03 4.22 -17.54
CA HIS A 138 -6.25 4.81 -18.64
C HIS A 138 -4.91 4.10 -18.88
N LEU A 139 -4.23 3.68 -17.81
CA LEU A 139 -3.02 2.85 -17.96
C LEU A 139 -3.33 1.51 -18.62
N ALA A 140 -4.45 0.88 -18.25
CA ALA A 140 -4.92 -0.35 -18.89
C ALA A 140 -5.12 -0.16 -20.40
N LEU A 141 -5.68 0.98 -20.79
CA LEU A 141 -5.95 1.30 -22.20
C LEU A 141 -4.67 1.61 -22.97
N LEU A 142 -3.72 2.28 -22.32
CA LEU A 142 -2.39 2.55 -22.87
C LEU A 142 -1.63 1.26 -23.21
N TYR A 143 -1.82 0.19 -22.43
CA TYR A 143 -1.28 -1.14 -22.71
C TYR A 143 -2.14 -1.99 -23.65
N GLY A 144 -3.27 -1.47 -24.15
CA GLY A 144 -4.14 -2.24 -25.03
C GLY A 144 -4.88 -3.39 -24.33
N LEU A 145 -5.00 -3.39 -22.99
CA LEU A 145 -5.61 -4.51 -22.25
C LEU A 145 -7.08 -4.77 -22.62
N GLN A 146 -7.78 -3.74 -23.12
CA GLN A 146 -9.14 -3.85 -23.65
C GLN A 146 -9.25 -4.83 -24.83
N LEU A 147 -8.17 -5.01 -25.59
CA LEU A 147 -8.13 -5.93 -26.73
C LEU A 147 -8.16 -7.39 -26.28
N HIS A 148 -7.66 -7.67 -25.07
CA HIS A 148 -7.61 -9.01 -24.47
C HIS A 148 -8.80 -9.32 -23.57
N SER A 149 -9.59 -8.30 -23.21
CA SER A 149 -10.80 -8.50 -22.43
C SER A 149 -11.86 -9.29 -23.22
N VAL A 150 -12.22 -10.46 -22.71
CA VAL A 150 -13.32 -11.22 -23.29
C VAL A 150 -14.61 -10.67 -22.71
N ALA A 151 -15.51 -10.19 -23.58
CA ALA A 151 -16.88 -9.88 -23.19
C ALA A 151 -17.60 -11.21 -22.91
N THR A 152 -17.40 -11.78 -21.72
CA THR A 152 -17.96 -13.09 -21.35
C THR A 152 -19.46 -13.04 -21.14
N ASP A 153 -20.03 -11.85 -20.96
CA ASP A 153 -21.46 -11.71 -20.71
C ASP A 153 -22.22 -11.26 -21.96
N LYS A 154 -23.31 -11.94 -22.32
CA LYS A 154 -24.17 -11.56 -23.46
C LYS A 154 -24.77 -10.16 -23.28
N SER A 155 -24.84 -9.68 -22.03
CA SER A 155 -25.23 -8.32 -21.65
C SER A 155 -24.12 -7.27 -21.91
N SER A 156 -22.85 -7.71 -21.98
CA SER A 156 -21.64 -6.88 -22.09
C SER A 156 -21.20 -6.58 -23.53
N ARG A 157 -22.08 -6.79 -24.53
CA ARG A 157 -21.86 -6.32 -25.92
C ARG A 157 -21.76 -4.80 -26.06
N LYS A 158 -22.03 -4.04 -24.99
CA LYS A 158 -21.76 -2.61 -24.93
C LYS A 158 -20.27 -2.38 -24.79
N PHE A 159 -19.56 -2.43 -25.92
CA PHE A 159 -18.28 -1.75 -26.04
C PHE A 159 -18.55 -0.24 -26.09
N PRO A 160 -17.72 0.57 -25.42
CA PRO A 160 -16.49 0.18 -24.72
C PRO A 160 -16.71 -0.28 -23.28
N LEU A 161 -15.76 -1.06 -22.74
CA LEU A 161 -15.70 -1.32 -21.30
C LEU A 161 -15.50 -0.01 -20.53
N GLY A 162 -16.23 0.17 -19.43
CA GLY A 162 -16.03 1.32 -18.56
C GLY A 162 -14.65 1.34 -17.90
N LEU A 163 -14.14 2.53 -17.59
CA LEU A 163 -12.82 2.72 -16.96
C LEU A 163 -12.66 1.99 -15.63
N GLU A 164 -13.75 1.85 -14.87
CA GLU A 164 -13.76 1.03 -13.65
C GLU A 164 -13.40 -0.42 -13.93
N LYS A 165 -14.02 -1.04 -14.95
CA LYS A 165 -13.69 -2.42 -15.32
C LYS A 165 -12.27 -2.54 -15.86
N MET A 166 -11.80 -1.53 -16.59
CA MET A 166 -10.42 -1.49 -17.09
C MET A 166 -9.40 -1.36 -15.96
N SER A 167 -9.70 -0.60 -14.91
CA SER A 167 -8.89 -0.53 -13.68
C SER A 167 -8.78 -1.89 -13.02
N ASP A 168 -9.92 -2.55 -12.79
CA ASP A 168 -9.94 -3.88 -12.19
C ASP A 168 -9.12 -4.90 -13.03
N ILE A 169 -9.20 -4.81 -14.37
CA ILE A 169 -8.39 -5.63 -15.29
C ILE A 169 -6.90 -5.33 -15.14
N PHE A 170 -6.52 -4.04 -15.04
CA PHE A 170 -5.13 -3.63 -14.87
C PHE A 170 -4.55 -4.16 -13.56
N GLU A 171 -5.28 -4.04 -12.46
CA GLU A 171 -4.87 -4.61 -11.17
C GLU A 171 -4.75 -6.13 -11.25
N ALA A 172 -5.72 -6.82 -11.86
CA ALA A 172 -5.62 -8.26 -12.04
C ALA A 172 -4.41 -8.68 -12.90
N PHE A 173 -4.08 -7.90 -13.92
CA PHE A 173 -2.89 -8.08 -14.74
C PHE A 173 -1.60 -7.89 -13.94
N VAL A 174 -1.52 -6.85 -13.11
CA VAL A 174 -0.41 -6.63 -12.19
C VAL A 174 -0.25 -7.81 -11.21
N GLY A 175 -1.35 -8.29 -10.64
CA GLY A 175 -1.35 -9.44 -9.76
C GLY A 175 -0.85 -10.72 -10.46
N ALA A 176 -1.24 -10.92 -11.72
CA ALA A 176 -0.71 -12.00 -12.54
C ALA A 176 0.81 -11.87 -12.75
N ALA A 177 1.30 -10.68 -13.11
CA ALA A 177 2.72 -10.40 -13.29
C ALA A 177 3.53 -10.71 -12.01
N ALA A 178 2.99 -10.35 -10.84
CA ALA A 178 3.64 -10.59 -9.56
C ALA A 178 3.80 -12.09 -9.24
N LEU A 179 2.79 -12.91 -9.55
CA LEU A 179 2.86 -14.36 -9.34
C LEU A 179 3.73 -15.07 -10.36
N GLU A 180 3.83 -14.56 -11.59
CA GLU A 180 4.62 -15.20 -12.65
C GLU A 180 6.10 -14.83 -12.59
N PHE A 181 6.43 -13.53 -12.50
CA PHE A 181 7.81 -13.05 -12.58
C PHE A 181 8.43 -12.76 -11.21
N GLY A 182 7.65 -12.95 -10.15
CA GLY A 182 7.99 -12.55 -8.79
C GLY A 182 7.66 -11.10 -8.50
N THR A 183 7.37 -10.82 -7.23
CA THR A 183 6.99 -9.50 -6.72
C THR A 183 8.04 -8.43 -7.01
N ASP A 184 9.33 -8.76 -6.93
CA ASP A 184 10.44 -7.83 -7.18
C ASP A 184 10.42 -7.29 -8.61
N SER A 185 10.32 -8.20 -9.58
CA SER A 185 10.29 -7.87 -11.01
C SER A 185 9.05 -7.04 -11.35
N ALA A 186 7.88 -7.45 -10.83
CA ALA A 186 6.62 -6.74 -11.04
C ALA A 186 6.62 -5.35 -10.38
N LEU A 187 7.20 -5.22 -9.18
CA LEU A 187 7.35 -3.95 -8.49
C LEU A 187 8.27 -3.01 -9.27
N ALA A 188 9.43 -3.48 -9.73
CA ALA A 188 10.36 -2.67 -10.52
C ALA A 188 9.75 -2.20 -11.85
N TRP A 189 8.98 -3.07 -12.52
CA TRP A 189 8.24 -2.69 -13.72
C TRP A 189 7.19 -1.60 -13.43
N LEU A 190 6.41 -1.74 -12.36
CA LEU A 190 5.42 -0.75 -11.94
C LEU A 190 6.03 0.56 -11.50
N GLU A 191 7.15 0.53 -10.76
CA GLU A 191 7.88 1.73 -10.37
C GLU A 191 8.32 2.51 -11.60
N ASP A 192 8.99 1.88 -12.56
CA ASP A 192 9.46 2.57 -13.76
C ASP A 192 8.29 3.14 -14.60
N MET A 193 7.12 2.51 -14.55
CA MET A 193 5.89 3.02 -15.18
C MET A 193 5.26 4.19 -14.40
N LEU A 194 5.23 4.15 -13.08
CA LEU A 194 4.52 5.14 -12.24
C LEU A 194 5.40 6.32 -11.83
N ASP A 195 6.72 6.13 -11.80
CA ASP A 195 7.69 7.12 -11.33
C ASP A 195 7.58 8.46 -12.06
N PRO A 196 7.43 8.55 -13.39
CA PRO A 196 7.24 9.84 -14.06
C PRO A 196 5.99 10.59 -13.58
N TRP A 197 4.90 9.88 -13.29
CA TRP A 197 3.67 10.47 -12.77
C TRP A 197 3.86 10.98 -11.35
N VAL A 198 4.47 10.17 -10.49
CA VAL A 198 4.79 10.53 -9.12
C VAL A 198 5.71 11.75 -9.08
N ALA A 199 6.84 11.71 -9.81
CA ALA A 199 7.82 12.80 -9.88
C ALA A 199 7.17 14.12 -10.33
N SER A 200 6.33 14.08 -11.36
CA SER A 200 5.61 15.24 -11.86
C SER A 200 4.58 15.78 -10.86
N MET A 201 3.85 14.89 -10.17
CA MET A 201 2.91 15.30 -9.13
C MET A 201 3.61 15.90 -7.91
N CYS A 202 4.75 15.34 -7.49
CA CYS A 202 5.58 15.90 -6.42
C CYS A 202 6.09 17.29 -6.78
N SER A 203 6.66 17.45 -7.98
CA SER A 203 7.19 18.74 -8.45
C SER A 203 6.11 19.83 -8.48
N ARG A 204 4.88 19.49 -8.86
CA ARG A 204 3.74 20.43 -8.88
C ARG A 204 3.16 20.68 -7.49
N GLY A 205 3.03 19.63 -6.67
CA GLY A 205 2.52 19.72 -5.31
C GLY A 205 3.40 20.60 -4.42
N LEU A 206 4.72 20.51 -4.60
CA LEU A 206 5.70 21.39 -3.98
C LEU A 206 5.57 22.83 -4.48
N ALA A 207 5.47 23.04 -5.80
CA ALA A 207 5.33 24.39 -6.37
C ALA A 207 4.06 25.13 -5.88
N VAL A 208 2.93 24.42 -5.73
CA VAL A 208 1.71 25.01 -5.17
C VAL A 208 1.85 25.26 -3.67
N ALA A 209 2.48 24.35 -2.92
CA ALA A 209 2.70 24.54 -1.48
C ALA A 209 3.65 25.71 -1.16
N GLU A 210 4.65 25.95 -2.02
CA GLU A 210 5.57 27.08 -1.90
C GLU A 210 4.92 28.42 -2.27
N ALA A 211 3.98 28.41 -3.22
CA ALA A 211 3.23 29.61 -3.61
C ALA A 211 2.14 30.02 -2.60
N ASP A 212 1.62 29.08 -1.80
CA ASP A 212 0.49 29.28 -0.85
C ASP A 212 0.90 29.78 0.55
N VAL A 213 2.00 30.53 0.69
CA VAL A 213 2.33 31.28 1.92
C VAL A 213 1.99 32.76 1.68
N PRO A 214 0.82 33.27 2.13
CA PRO A 214 0.32 33.13 3.51
C PRO A 214 -1.09 32.53 3.65
N ARG A 215 -1.22 31.73 4.71
CA ARG A 215 -2.41 31.01 5.19
C ARG A 215 -3.69 31.86 5.22
N GLN A 216 -4.72 31.43 4.49
CA GLN A 216 -6.04 31.01 5.00
C GLN A 216 -7.09 31.16 3.90
N THR A 217 -7.53 30.05 3.31
CA THR A 217 -8.95 29.77 3.10
C THR A 217 -9.13 28.29 2.77
N LYS A 218 -10.15 27.71 3.36
CA LYS A 218 -10.50 26.29 3.26
C LYS A 218 -11.10 26.06 1.87
N VAL A 219 -10.26 25.91 0.84
CA VAL A 219 -10.71 25.53 -0.50
C VAL A 219 -11.11 24.07 -0.45
N LYS A 220 -12.42 23.84 -0.49
CA LYS A 220 -13.03 22.54 -0.73
C LYS A 220 -12.65 22.18 -2.17
N TYR A 221 -11.89 21.10 -2.37
CA TYR A 221 -11.62 20.59 -3.71
C TYR A 221 -12.91 20.02 -4.30
N ASP A 222 -13.73 20.87 -4.90
CA ASP A 222 -14.79 20.48 -5.81
C ASP A 222 -14.16 20.11 -7.16
N LEU A 223 -13.41 19.00 -7.17
CA LEU A 223 -13.18 18.25 -8.40
C LEU A 223 -14.34 17.27 -8.53
N TYR A 224 -15.22 17.56 -9.49
CA TYR A 224 -16.37 16.78 -9.94
C TYR A 224 -17.71 16.98 -9.21
N THR A 225 -18.34 18.14 -9.45
CA THR A 225 -19.78 18.19 -9.73
C THR A 225 -20.01 18.98 -11.00
N ARG A 226 -20.68 18.37 -11.99
CA ARG A 226 -21.30 19.08 -13.11
C ARG A 226 -22.57 19.72 -12.56
N ASP A 227 -22.65 21.04 -12.56
CA ASP A 227 -23.94 21.73 -12.46
C ASP A 227 -24.63 21.71 -13.83
N SER A 228 -25.95 21.55 -13.80
CA SER A 228 -26.82 21.30 -14.95
C SER A 228 -27.05 22.50 -15.86
N ASP A 229 -26.55 23.69 -15.54
CA ASP A 229 -27.00 24.92 -16.20
C ASP A 229 -25.79 25.77 -16.61
N GLY A 230 -25.30 25.51 -17.82
CA GLY A 230 -24.13 26.19 -18.37
C GLY A 230 -24.34 27.68 -18.58
N VAL A 231 -23.73 28.51 -17.72
CA VAL A 231 -23.37 29.91 -18.01
C VAL A 231 -22.10 30.29 -17.22
N PRO A 232 -21.06 30.89 -17.84
CA PRO A 232 -19.90 31.39 -17.09
C PRO A 232 -20.18 32.77 -16.50
N ALA A 233 -20.03 32.93 -15.18
CA ALA A 233 -20.01 34.23 -14.52
C ALA A 233 -18.58 34.80 -14.52
N VAL A 234 -18.41 35.94 -15.19
CA VAL A 234 -17.21 36.79 -15.12
C VAL A 234 -17.23 37.55 -13.79
N LEU A 235 -16.21 37.38 -12.95
CA LEU A 235 -16.01 38.22 -11.77
C LEU A 235 -14.83 39.16 -12.00
N GLN A 236 -15.10 40.47 -11.96
CA GLN A 236 -14.11 41.54 -11.97
C GLN A 236 -13.49 41.73 -10.58
N PRO A 237 -12.23 42.22 -10.48
CA PRO A 237 -11.57 42.45 -9.21
C PRO A 237 -11.92 43.84 -8.65
N GLY A 238 -12.51 43.85 -7.45
CA GLY A 238 -12.76 45.06 -6.66
C GLY A 238 -12.09 44.97 -5.30
N SER A 239 -11.06 45.79 -5.12
CA SER A 239 -10.52 46.41 -3.90
C SER A 239 -10.89 45.82 -2.53
N TYR A 240 -9.88 45.36 -1.78
CA TYR A 240 -9.71 45.76 -0.39
C TYR A 240 -8.22 45.95 -0.07
N MET A 241 -7.81 47.21 -0.12
CA MET A 241 -6.59 47.74 0.50
C MET A 241 -6.96 48.11 1.94
N GLY A 242 -6.18 47.69 2.93
CA GLY A 242 -6.30 48.24 4.28
C GLY A 242 -5.81 47.33 5.39
N MET A 243 -4.50 47.37 5.65
CA MET A 243 -3.77 47.16 6.92
C MET A 243 -2.48 46.38 6.65
N HIS A 244 -1.43 47.10 6.26
CA HIS A 244 -0.09 46.53 6.05
C HIS A 244 1.03 47.23 6.82
N ASP A 245 0.72 48.14 7.75
CA ASP A 245 1.73 49.00 8.41
C ASP A 245 1.85 48.80 9.94
N ALA A 246 1.49 47.64 10.49
CA ALA A 246 1.62 47.38 11.94
C ALA A 246 2.40 46.12 12.33
N ILE A 247 2.98 45.37 11.38
CA ILE A 247 3.65 44.07 11.66
C ILE A 247 5.14 44.07 11.28
N LEU A 248 5.70 45.18 10.79
CA LEU A 248 7.10 45.26 10.36
C LEU A 248 8.10 45.82 11.38
N ASP A 249 7.70 46.06 12.63
CA ASP A 249 8.61 46.56 13.69
C ASP A 249 8.98 45.54 14.79
N ALA A 250 8.54 44.28 14.68
CA ALA A 250 8.78 43.27 15.72
C ALA A 250 9.95 42.29 15.45
N PHE A 251 10.58 42.33 14.28
CA PHE A 251 11.69 41.41 13.94
C PHE A 251 12.84 42.14 13.24
N GLY A 252 13.75 42.66 14.06
CA GLY A 252 15.06 43.11 13.60
C GLY A 252 15.94 41.95 13.10
N PRO A 253 16.96 42.23 12.27
CA PRO A 253 17.74 41.21 11.58
C PRO A 253 18.85 40.62 12.47
N SER A 254 18.71 39.34 12.81
CA SER A 254 19.78 38.55 13.42
C SER A 254 20.80 38.13 12.36
N ARG A 255 21.88 38.92 12.30
CA ARG A 255 23.22 38.63 11.76
C ARG A 255 23.46 37.21 11.22
N THR A 256 23.64 37.14 9.91
CA THR A 256 24.45 36.13 9.22
C THR A 256 25.93 36.44 9.45
N GLY A 257 26.70 35.42 9.84
CA GLY A 257 28.16 35.51 9.88
C GLY A 257 28.77 34.42 10.73
N LEU A 258 29.06 33.27 10.11
CA LEU A 258 30.22 32.45 10.49
C LEU A 258 30.61 31.51 9.33
N SER A 259 31.65 32.00 8.65
CA SER A 259 32.67 31.32 7.85
C SER A 259 32.80 29.81 8.03
N VAL A 260 32.84 29.15 6.88
CA VAL A 260 33.43 27.83 6.65
C VAL A 260 34.86 27.79 7.21
N ALA A 261 35.14 26.79 8.05
CA ALA A 261 36.48 26.28 8.28
C ALA A 261 36.40 24.75 8.29
N GLN A 262 37.03 24.14 7.29
CA GLN A 262 37.24 22.70 7.21
C GLN A 262 38.11 22.26 8.40
N SER A 263 37.61 21.32 9.19
CA SER A 263 38.43 20.51 10.09
C SER A 263 38.00 19.06 9.95
N ALA A 264 38.87 18.28 9.32
CA ALA A 264 38.80 16.84 9.30
C ALA A 264 39.12 16.31 10.69
N ASP A 265 38.08 16.00 11.47
CA ASP A 265 38.23 15.12 12.63
C ASP A 265 37.05 14.16 12.71
N ARG A 266 37.33 12.88 12.45
CA ARG A 266 36.37 11.79 12.56
C ARG A 266 36.13 11.54 14.05
N GLY A 267 35.17 12.25 14.61
CA GLY A 267 34.69 12.03 15.97
C GLY A 267 34.16 10.61 16.16
N ARG A 268 34.91 9.79 16.90
CA ARG A 268 34.40 8.57 17.55
C ARG A 268 33.24 8.96 18.47
N PRO A 269 32.09 8.28 18.45
CA PRO A 269 31.12 8.43 19.52
C PRO A 269 31.70 7.83 20.81
N LEU A 270 31.70 8.64 21.89
CA LEU A 270 31.93 8.19 23.25
C LEU A 270 30.79 7.25 23.66
N LEU A 271 31.00 5.95 23.51
CA LEU A 271 30.18 4.88 24.09
C LEU A 271 30.78 4.49 25.44
N SER A 272 30.23 5.02 26.53
CA SER A 272 30.43 4.43 27.86
C SER A 272 29.18 3.66 28.26
N SER A 273 29.33 2.33 28.33
CA SER A 273 28.47 1.35 29.01
C SER A 273 26.96 1.39 28.70
N ALA A 274 26.54 0.66 27.66
CA ALA A 274 25.18 0.11 27.63
C ALA A 274 25.16 -1.14 28.55
N PRO A 275 24.11 -1.33 29.38
CA PRO A 275 24.01 -2.51 30.25
C PRO A 275 23.93 -3.80 29.42
N GLU A 276 24.74 -4.80 29.79
CA GLU A 276 24.82 -6.12 29.14
C GLU A 276 23.54 -6.95 29.31
N THR A 277 22.66 -6.57 30.23
CA THR A 277 21.35 -7.18 30.43
C THR A 277 20.30 -6.10 30.57
N TRP A 278 19.31 -6.17 29.67
CA TRP A 278 18.18 -5.26 29.69
C TRP A 278 17.13 -5.73 30.72
N PRO A 279 16.48 -4.82 31.45
CA PRO A 279 15.46 -5.19 32.41
C PRO A 279 14.27 -5.88 31.71
N THR A 280 13.79 -6.97 32.28
CA THR A 280 12.50 -7.59 31.93
C THR A 280 11.38 -6.65 32.38
N LEU A 281 10.57 -6.18 31.43
CA LEU A 281 9.35 -5.43 31.73
C LEU A 281 8.26 -6.42 32.17
N ASP A 282 7.71 -6.21 33.36
CA ASP A 282 6.56 -6.94 33.87
C ASP A 282 5.27 -6.31 33.32
N TRP A 283 4.61 -7.03 32.41
CA TRP A 283 3.36 -6.63 31.77
C TRP A 283 2.12 -7.24 32.42
N SER A 284 2.27 -7.95 33.55
CA SER A 284 1.15 -8.61 34.25
C SER A 284 0.06 -7.64 34.73
N GLY A 285 0.35 -6.34 34.80
CA GLY A 285 -0.59 -5.29 35.20
C GLY A 285 -1.37 -4.60 34.07
N VAL A 286 -1.14 -4.94 32.79
CA VAL A 286 -1.94 -4.39 31.69
C VAL A 286 -2.99 -5.44 31.29
N GLU A 287 -4.19 -5.36 31.88
CA GLU A 287 -5.37 -6.10 31.40
C GLU A 287 -5.69 -5.62 29.97
N LEU A 288 -5.12 -6.30 28.99
CA LEU A 288 -5.46 -6.17 27.60
C LEU A 288 -6.65 -7.10 27.31
N ASP A 289 -7.68 -6.55 26.66
CA ASP A 289 -8.90 -7.24 26.23
C ASP A 289 -8.65 -8.71 25.81
N ASP A 290 -9.46 -9.65 26.32
CA ASP A 290 -9.39 -11.11 26.06
C ASP A 290 -9.52 -11.47 24.56
N ALA A 291 -9.79 -10.48 23.70
CA ALA A 291 -10.02 -10.61 22.27
C ALA A 291 -8.80 -11.08 21.45
N TYR A 292 -7.61 -11.13 22.05
CA TYR A 292 -6.39 -11.59 21.37
C TYR A 292 -5.77 -12.75 22.15
N PRO A 293 -5.44 -13.87 21.48
CA PRO A 293 -4.71 -14.95 22.13
C PRO A 293 -3.39 -14.41 22.71
N PRO A 294 -2.89 -14.99 23.83
CA PRO A 294 -1.56 -14.66 24.32
C PRO A 294 -0.56 -14.83 23.18
N LEU A 295 0.35 -13.87 23.04
CA LEU A 295 1.44 -13.98 22.07
C LEU A 295 2.13 -15.33 22.32
N PRO A 296 2.23 -16.23 21.32
CA PRO A 296 3.08 -17.40 21.51
C PRO A 296 4.48 -16.92 21.88
N PRO A 297 5.20 -17.61 22.79
CA PRO A 297 6.55 -17.23 23.13
C PRO A 297 7.36 -17.08 21.83
N PRO A 298 8.04 -15.94 21.61
CA PRO A 298 8.60 -15.55 20.31
C PRO A 298 9.58 -16.57 19.70
N PHE A 299 10.02 -17.56 20.47
CA PHE A 299 11.18 -18.40 20.19
C PHE A 299 10.86 -19.89 20.03
N ASP A 300 9.66 -20.36 20.39
CA ASP A 300 9.37 -21.81 20.37
C ASP A 300 8.75 -22.30 19.05
N LEU A 301 8.17 -21.41 18.25
CA LEU A 301 7.48 -21.76 16.98
C LEU A 301 8.28 -21.42 15.72
N LEU A 302 9.43 -20.79 15.87
CA LEU A 302 10.21 -20.24 14.77
C LEU A 302 11.61 -20.83 14.81
N ASP A 303 12.07 -21.42 13.71
CA ASP A 303 13.44 -21.94 13.59
C ASP A 303 14.42 -20.78 13.85
N ALA A 304 14.99 -20.78 15.06
CA ALA A 304 15.73 -19.66 15.63
C ALA A 304 16.95 -19.29 14.79
N SER A 305 17.46 -20.21 13.96
CA SER A 305 18.65 -20.01 13.12
C SER A 305 18.43 -19.01 11.98
N HIS A 306 17.24 -19.00 11.34
CA HIS A 306 16.94 -18.09 10.24
C HIS A 306 16.49 -16.71 10.70
N LEU A 307 15.81 -16.64 11.86
CA LEU A 307 15.42 -15.36 12.45
C LEU A 307 16.60 -14.65 13.11
N THR A 308 17.57 -15.35 13.72
CA THR A 308 18.67 -14.69 14.43
C THR A 308 19.53 -13.80 13.53
N ALA A 309 19.82 -14.21 12.29
CA ALA A 309 20.54 -13.35 11.34
C ALA A 309 19.72 -12.09 10.99
N SER A 310 18.46 -12.26 10.61
CA SER A 310 17.57 -11.14 10.26
C SER A 310 17.28 -10.22 11.44
N LEU A 311 17.16 -10.76 12.65
CA LEU A 311 16.93 -9.98 13.87
C LEU A 311 18.17 -9.20 14.26
N THR A 312 19.38 -9.77 14.11
CA THR A 312 20.63 -9.07 14.41
C THR A 312 20.75 -7.80 13.56
N ASP A 313 20.43 -7.90 12.28
CA ASP A 313 20.42 -6.78 11.35
C ASP A 313 19.37 -5.71 11.72
N VAL A 314 18.17 -6.14 12.09
CA VAL A 314 17.09 -5.27 12.60
C VAL A 314 17.52 -4.53 13.88
N TRP A 315 18.16 -5.23 14.83
CA TRP A 315 18.65 -4.64 16.07
C TRP A 315 19.79 -3.66 15.84
N CYS A 316 20.70 -3.96 14.91
CA CYS A 316 21.74 -3.03 14.49
C CYS A 316 21.12 -1.73 13.98
N LEU A 317 20.12 -1.81 13.11
CA LEU A 317 19.44 -0.63 12.56
C LEU A 317 18.79 0.23 13.67
N LEU A 318 18.08 -0.40 14.61
CA LEU A 318 17.48 0.32 15.76
C LEU A 318 18.53 0.95 16.68
N ARG A 319 19.70 0.32 16.83
CA ARG A 319 20.80 0.82 17.66
C ARG A 319 21.48 2.03 17.04
N PHE A 320 21.64 2.07 15.72
CA PHE A 320 22.35 3.14 15.03
C PHE A 320 21.44 4.33 14.65
N GLU A 321 20.16 4.09 14.35
CA GLU A 321 19.23 5.12 13.89
C GLU A 321 17.87 5.06 14.60
N PRO A 322 17.80 5.41 15.91
CA PRO A 322 16.55 5.35 16.67
C PRO A 322 15.47 6.32 16.14
N SER A 323 15.85 7.37 15.40
CA SER A 323 14.91 8.32 14.80
C SER A 323 13.99 7.71 13.75
N ILE A 324 14.39 6.59 13.12
CA ILE A 324 13.58 5.86 12.13
C ILE A 324 12.21 5.51 12.69
N VAL A 325 12.17 5.11 13.97
CA VAL A 325 10.98 4.66 14.70
C VAL A 325 9.89 5.75 14.75
N CYS A 326 10.29 7.01 14.58
CA CYS A 326 9.41 8.18 14.57
C CYS A 326 9.16 8.76 13.18
N ASP A 327 9.96 8.43 12.17
CA ASP A 327 9.90 9.04 10.83
C ASP A 327 8.68 8.55 10.04
N GLN A 328 7.82 9.51 9.68
CA GLN A 328 6.54 9.27 9.02
C GLN A 328 6.69 8.62 7.64
N ARG A 329 7.80 8.84 6.94
CA ARG A 329 8.06 8.27 5.61
C ARG A 329 8.25 6.77 5.69
N TYR A 330 9.05 6.32 6.66
CA TYR A 330 9.23 4.90 6.93
C TYR A 330 7.94 4.24 7.40
N LYS A 331 7.17 4.92 8.27
CA LYS A 331 5.87 4.41 8.74
C LYS A 331 4.90 4.16 7.58
N TRP A 332 4.87 5.08 6.63
CA TRP A 332 3.98 4.99 5.49
C TRP A 332 4.44 3.92 4.49
N LEU A 333 5.73 3.88 4.16
CA LEU A 333 6.31 2.80 3.36
C LEU A 333 6.06 1.42 3.99
N GLY A 334 6.32 1.30 5.29
CA GLY A 334 6.08 0.08 6.04
C GLY A 334 4.63 -0.37 6.10
N HIS A 335 3.67 0.57 6.08
CA HIS A 335 2.25 0.22 5.98
C HIS A 335 1.96 -0.53 4.68
N HIS A 336 2.44 -0.02 3.54
CA HIS A 336 2.24 -0.65 2.23
C HIS A 336 3.03 -1.96 2.09
N LEU A 337 4.21 -2.05 2.70
CA LEU A 337 4.99 -3.28 2.75
C LEU A 337 4.30 -4.38 3.57
N CYS A 338 3.81 -4.07 4.78
CA CYS A 338 3.01 -5.02 5.57
C CYS A 338 1.77 -5.47 4.78
N ASN A 339 1.07 -4.53 4.14
CA ASN A 339 -0.09 -4.82 3.30
C ASN A 339 0.27 -5.80 2.17
N MET A 340 1.38 -5.55 1.46
CA MET A 340 1.84 -6.40 0.37
C MET A 340 2.27 -7.79 0.84
N VAL A 341 3.05 -7.89 1.92
CA VAL A 341 3.48 -9.19 2.49
C VAL A 341 2.28 -10.02 2.91
N ILE A 342 1.36 -9.44 3.68
CA ILE A 342 0.13 -10.13 4.11
C ILE A 342 -0.69 -10.57 2.89
N THR A 343 -0.87 -9.70 1.91
CA THR A 343 -1.59 -10.04 0.67
C THR A 343 -0.94 -11.19 -0.08
N LEU A 344 0.38 -11.16 -0.26
CA LEU A 344 1.12 -12.21 -0.97
C LEU A 344 1.06 -13.55 -0.23
N VAL A 345 1.28 -13.56 1.08
CA VAL A 345 1.23 -14.80 1.88
C VAL A 345 -0.19 -15.35 1.89
N ALA A 346 -1.21 -14.51 2.10
CA ALA A 346 -2.60 -14.96 2.14
C ALA A 346 -3.07 -15.53 0.80
N ILE A 347 -2.74 -14.91 -0.34
CA ILE A 347 -3.17 -15.42 -1.65
C ILE A 347 -2.51 -16.77 -2.00
N GLN A 348 -1.24 -16.95 -1.58
CA GLN A 348 -0.49 -18.19 -1.80
C GLN A 348 -0.93 -19.33 -0.87
N ARG A 349 -1.32 -19.03 0.36
CA ARG A 349 -1.63 -20.04 1.39
C ARG A 349 -3.12 -20.38 1.47
N PHE A 350 -4.00 -19.46 1.09
CA PHE A 350 -5.45 -19.61 1.13
C PHE A 350 -6.03 -19.61 -0.28
N GLU A 351 -5.69 -20.66 -1.04
CA GLU A 351 -5.93 -20.75 -2.47
C GLU A 351 -7.41 -20.75 -2.87
N SER A 352 -8.28 -21.32 -2.04
CA SER A 352 -9.73 -21.35 -2.28
C SER A 352 -10.49 -20.17 -1.69
N THR A 353 -9.79 -19.28 -0.96
CA THR A 353 -10.45 -18.20 -0.23
C THR A 353 -10.78 -17.03 -1.17
N PRO A 354 -12.05 -16.57 -1.21
CA PRO A 354 -12.46 -15.43 -2.04
C PRO A 354 -11.76 -14.12 -1.62
N ALA A 355 -11.55 -13.22 -2.57
CA ALA A 355 -10.87 -11.94 -2.34
C ALA A 355 -11.49 -11.09 -1.22
N ALA A 356 -12.82 -11.09 -1.10
CA ALA A 356 -13.51 -10.38 -0.02
C ALA A 356 -13.13 -10.92 1.37
N HIS A 357 -12.98 -12.24 1.52
CA HIS A 357 -12.58 -12.85 2.77
C HIS A 357 -11.07 -12.65 3.03
N LEU A 358 -10.23 -12.75 1.99
CA LEU A 358 -8.80 -12.38 2.09
C LEU A 358 -8.61 -10.94 2.55
N ASN A 359 -9.48 -10.01 2.09
CA ASN A 359 -9.44 -8.63 2.54
C ASN A 359 -9.78 -8.47 4.03
N ASN A 360 -10.71 -9.27 4.56
CA ASN A 360 -11.03 -9.26 5.99
C ASN A 360 -9.82 -9.74 6.81
N ILE A 361 -9.21 -10.86 6.42
CA ILE A 361 -7.99 -11.40 7.03
C ILE A 361 -6.89 -10.34 7.08
N ARG A 362 -6.66 -9.67 5.95
CA ARG A 362 -5.67 -8.61 5.83
C ARG A 362 -5.97 -7.43 6.75
N THR A 363 -7.23 -7.01 6.82
CA THR A 363 -7.66 -5.90 7.67
C THR A 363 -7.40 -6.21 9.14
N GLU A 364 -7.73 -7.43 9.58
CA GLU A 364 -7.47 -7.87 10.96
C GLU A 364 -5.96 -7.97 11.26
N CYS A 365 -5.17 -8.48 10.30
CA CYS A 365 -3.72 -8.58 10.46
C CYS A 365 -3.00 -7.22 10.43
N LEU A 366 -3.62 -6.18 9.88
CA LEU A 366 -3.11 -4.81 9.86
C LEU A 366 -3.66 -3.93 10.99
N ASP A 367 -4.50 -4.47 11.88
CA ASP A 367 -5.10 -3.73 12.99
C ASP A 367 -4.00 -3.16 13.90
N PRO A 368 -4.04 -1.87 14.27
CA PRO A 368 -3.00 -1.26 15.10
C PRO A 368 -2.71 -1.99 16.43
N PRO A 369 -3.67 -2.56 17.17
CA PRO A 369 -3.38 -3.38 18.35
C PRO A 369 -2.45 -4.55 18.07
N LEU A 370 -2.68 -5.31 16.99
CA LEU A 370 -1.81 -6.44 16.64
C LEU A 370 -0.41 -5.95 16.25
N LEU A 371 -0.31 -4.97 15.35
CA LEU A 371 0.99 -4.44 14.95
C LEU A 371 1.74 -3.77 16.11
N GLY A 372 1.02 -3.18 17.06
CA GLY A 372 1.59 -2.66 18.30
C GLY A 372 2.18 -3.77 19.16
N ARG A 373 1.46 -4.89 19.33
CA ARG A 373 1.98 -6.08 20.02
C ARG A 373 3.21 -6.66 19.33
N LEU A 374 3.21 -6.75 18.00
CA LEU A 374 4.40 -7.14 17.24
C LEU A 374 5.55 -6.17 17.54
N GLY A 375 5.33 -4.86 17.49
CA GLY A 375 6.34 -3.87 17.84
C GLY A 375 6.88 -3.97 19.28
N LEU A 376 6.04 -4.35 20.25
CA LEU A 376 6.48 -4.62 21.63
C LEU A 376 7.41 -5.84 21.72
N MET A 377 7.24 -6.86 20.87
CA MET A 377 8.18 -8.00 20.80
C MET A 377 9.60 -7.54 20.40
N PHE A 378 9.70 -6.43 19.65
CA PHE A 378 10.96 -5.79 19.28
C PHE A 378 11.33 -4.61 20.21
N GLN A 379 10.66 -4.48 21.37
CA GLN A 379 10.92 -3.45 22.37
C GLN A 379 10.89 -2.01 21.81
N LEU A 380 10.09 -1.76 20.76
CA LEU A 380 10.04 -0.46 20.08
C LEU A 380 9.49 0.65 20.98
N ASP A 381 8.74 0.29 22.00
CA ASP A 381 8.26 1.19 23.05
C ASP A 381 9.41 1.95 23.74
N ARG A 382 10.57 1.32 23.91
CA ARG A 382 11.75 1.94 24.53
C ARG A 382 12.36 3.05 23.69
N HIS A 383 12.08 3.05 22.39
CA HIS A 383 12.61 4.01 21.43
C HIS A 383 11.63 5.15 21.12
N ILE A 384 10.39 5.05 21.60
CA ILE A 384 9.39 6.12 21.48
C ILE A 384 9.59 7.06 22.67
N ALA A 385 9.83 8.35 22.41
CA ALA A 385 10.02 9.34 23.46
C ALA A 385 8.90 9.26 24.52
N THR A 386 9.33 9.11 25.77
CA THR A 386 8.58 8.71 26.96
C THR A 386 7.19 9.33 27.05
N ILE A 387 6.15 8.52 26.84
CA ILE A 387 4.86 8.78 27.48
C ILE A 387 5.05 8.46 28.96
N THR A 388 4.84 9.46 29.82
CA THR A 388 4.70 9.27 31.27
C THR A 388 3.68 8.17 31.52
N ARG A 389 4.10 7.09 32.21
CA ARG A 389 3.37 5.82 32.47
C ARG A 389 1.90 5.80 32.03
N PRO A 390 1.55 4.99 31.02
CA PRO A 390 0.18 4.99 30.53
C PRO A 390 -0.81 4.35 31.52
N ASP A 391 -1.91 5.04 31.83
CA ASP A 391 -3.19 4.46 32.25
C ASP A 391 -3.86 3.62 31.12
N ALA A 392 -4.99 2.97 31.41
CA ALA A 392 -5.67 2.10 30.42
C ALA A 392 -6.05 2.82 29.10
N ARG A 393 -6.42 4.11 29.15
CA ARG A 393 -6.73 4.89 27.94
C ARG A 393 -5.46 5.21 27.14
N THR A 394 -4.36 5.47 27.83
CA THR A 394 -3.06 5.72 27.19
C THR A 394 -2.38 4.44 26.73
N ALA A 395 -2.75 3.26 27.22
CA ALA A 395 -2.27 1.97 26.72
C ALA A 395 -2.67 1.73 25.25
N GLN A 396 -3.91 2.05 24.88
CA GLN A 396 -4.36 1.94 23.49
C GLN A 396 -3.64 2.95 22.59
N VAL A 397 -3.49 4.20 23.04
CA VAL A 397 -2.74 5.23 22.32
C VAL A 397 -1.27 4.81 22.15
N HIS A 398 -0.70 4.19 23.18
CA HIS A 398 0.65 3.65 23.16
C HIS A 398 0.78 2.54 22.10
N LEU A 399 -0.13 1.55 22.06
CA LEU A 399 -0.12 0.51 21.03
C LEU A 399 -0.22 1.07 19.61
N VAL A 400 -1.05 2.10 19.39
CA VAL A 400 -1.13 2.76 18.07
C VAL A 400 0.20 3.42 17.68
N ARG A 401 0.90 4.03 18.64
CA ARG A 401 2.24 4.60 18.40
C ARG A 401 3.26 3.51 18.10
N VAL A 402 3.29 2.45 18.91
CA VAL A 402 4.17 1.29 18.72
C VAL A 402 3.88 0.60 17.37
N ALA A 403 2.62 0.53 16.94
CA ALA A 403 2.26 0.02 15.62
C ALA A 403 2.81 0.90 14.49
N GLY A 404 2.76 2.23 14.66
CA GLY A 404 3.44 3.15 13.76
C GLY A 404 4.93 2.85 13.70
N SER A 405 5.59 2.77 14.86
CA SER A 405 7.00 2.41 15.01
C SER A 405 7.39 1.08 14.37
N PHE A 406 6.56 0.05 14.51
CA PHE A 406 6.75 -1.24 13.85
C PHE A 406 6.71 -1.10 12.32
N ARG A 407 5.76 -0.33 11.78
CA ARG A 407 5.75 -0.02 10.34
C ARG A 407 7.00 0.75 9.93
N ALA A 408 7.46 1.72 10.73
CA ALA A 408 8.69 2.43 10.45
C ALA A 408 9.90 1.48 10.33
N LEU A 409 10.01 0.54 11.27
CA LEU A 409 11.03 -0.50 11.23
C LEU A 409 10.92 -1.35 9.95
N VAL A 410 9.72 -1.77 9.57
CA VAL A 410 9.47 -2.50 8.32
C VAL A 410 9.94 -1.71 7.09
N GLY A 411 9.61 -0.43 7.01
CA GLY A 411 10.10 0.45 5.94
C GLY A 411 11.63 0.49 5.88
N ALA A 412 12.28 0.58 7.03
CA ALA A 412 13.73 0.68 7.10
C ALA A 412 14.44 -0.62 6.72
N VAL A 413 13.93 -1.76 7.18
CA VAL A 413 14.44 -3.09 6.77
C VAL A 413 14.36 -3.24 5.25
N TYR A 414 13.25 -2.84 4.64
CA TYR A 414 13.12 -2.89 3.18
C TYR A 414 14.14 -2.00 2.46
N LEU A 415 14.32 -0.75 2.89
CA LEU A 415 15.29 0.15 2.23
C LEU A 415 16.73 -0.32 2.42
N GLN A 416 17.05 -0.94 3.55
CA GLN A 416 18.40 -1.39 3.86
C GLN A 416 18.75 -2.75 3.24
N PHE A 417 17.79 -3.69 3.22
CA PHE A 417 18.05 -5.10 2.90
C PHE A 417 17.21 -5.64 1.73
N GLY A 418 16.27 -4.85 1.21
CA GLY A 418 15.42 -5.21 0.07
C GLY A 418 14.22 -6.10 0.43
N TRP A 419 13.40 -6.38 -0.59
CA TRP A 419 12.15 -7.13 -0.47
C TRP A 419 12.33 -8.57 0.05
N ARG A 420 13.33 -9.32 -0.48
CA ARG A 420 13.53 -10.72 -0.11
C ARG A 420 13.87 -10.89 1.38
N ALA A 421 14.73 -10.03 1.91
CA ALA A 421 15.06 -10.01 3.34
C ALA A 421 13.82 -9.67 4.18
N LEU A 422 13.05 -8.67 3.74
CA LEU A 422 11.80 -8.30 4.39
C LEU A 422 10.79 -9.45 4.42
N LEU A 423 10.57 -10.13 3.30
CA LEU A 423 9.61 -11.23 3.20
C LEU A 423 10.02 -12.40 4.11
N ASN A 424 11.30 -12.77 4.11
CA ASN A 424 11.83 -13.82 4.98
C ASN A 424 11.64 -13.51 6.47
N TRP A 425 11.66 -12.23 6.84
CA TRP A 425 11.42 -11.80 8.21
C TRP A 425 9.92 -11.75 8.57
N LEU A 426 9.11 -11.15 7.70
CA LEU A 426 7.71 -10.86 7.99
C LEU A 426 6.75 -12.03 7.73
N GLU A 427 7.01 -12.89 6.75
CA GLU A 427 6.16 -14.07 6.50
C GLU A 427 5.99 -14.95 7.74
N PRO A 428 7.07 -15.43 8.40
CA PRO A 428 6.92 -16.27 9.59
C PRO A 428 6.31 -15.51 10.77
N LEU A 429 6.51 -14.19 10.85
CA LEU A 429 5.92 -13.34 11.88
C LEU A 429 4.40 -13.19 11.72
N PHE A 430 3.91 -13.00 10.49
CA PHE A 430 2.48 -12.83 10.20
C PHE A 430 1.72 -14.15 10.07
N TRP A 431 2.39 -15.24 9.71
CA TRP A 431 1.72 -16.51 9.40
C TRP A 431 0.76 -17.02 10.50
N PRO A 432 1.13 -17.04 11.80
CA PRO A 432 0.22 -17.47 12.86
C PRO A 432 -1.05 -16.61 12.94
N TRP A 433 -0.93 -15.30 12.67
CA TRP A 433 -2.03 -14.34 12.71
C TRP A 433 -2.96 -14.47 11.52
N LEU A 434 -2.42 -14.80 10.34
CA LEU A 434 -3.21 -15.10 9.15
C LEU A 434 -4.11 -16.33 9.38
N ILE A 435 -3.58 -17.39 10.01
CA ILE A 435 -4.38 -18.56 10.39
C ILE A 435 -5.47 -18.16 11.39
N ALA A 436 -5.11 -17.43 12.45
CA ALA A 436 -6.07 -17.01 13.48
C ALA A 436 -7.20 -16.14 12.90
N ALA A 437 -6.88 -15.24 11.96
CA ALA A 437 -7.84 -14.41 11.25
C ALA A 437 -8.75 -15.24 10.32
N GLN A 438 -8.18 -16.15 9.53
CA GLN A 438 -8.93 -17.07 8.66
C GLN A 438 -9.92 -17.94 9.45
N GLU A 439 -9.58 -18.31 10.69
CA GLU A 439 -10.43 -19.09 11.60
C GLU A 439 -11.40 -18.21 12.42
N GLY A 440 -11.39 -16.89 12.24
CA GLY A 440 -12.24 -15.95 12.98
C GLY A 440 -11.89 -15.82 14.46
N ARG A 441 -10.67 -16.25 14.86
CA ARG A 441 -10.15 -16.12 16.23
C ARG A 441 -9.56 -14.75 16.51
N LEU A 442 -9.20 -13.99 15.47
CA LEU A 442 -8.71 -12.63 15.58
C LEU A 442 -9.90 -11.66 15.43
N ARG A 443 -10.34 -11.00 16.49
CA ARG A 443 -11.44 -10.01 16.39
C ARG A 443 -10.85 -8.61 16.33
N SER A 444 -11.01 -7.93 15.19
CA SER A 444 -10.63 -6.52 15.09
C SER A 444 -11.49 -5.65 16.01
N SER A 445 -10.86 -4.65 16.63
CA SER A 445 -11.55 -3.67 17.48
C SER A 445 -12.62 -2.88 16.70
N SER A 446 -12.48 -2.77 15.38
CA SER A 446 -13.46 -2.16 14.48
C SER A 446 -14.73 -3.01 14.29
N ALA A 447 -14.61 -4.35 14.25
CA ALA A 447 -15.76 -5.23 14.04
C ALA A 447 -16.68 -5.25 15.28
N ALA A 448 -16.12 -5.10 16.47
CA ALA A 448 -16.88 -5.03 17.72
C ALA A 448 -17.90 -3.87 17.75
N LYS A 449 -17.59 -2.74 17.07
CA LYS A 449 -18.47 -1.55 17.05
C LYS A 449 -19.75 -1.72 16.23
N HIS A 450 -19.79 -2.68 15.30
CA HIS A 450 -20.96 -2.91 14.45
C HIS A 450 -21.89 -4.03 14.93
N GLN A 451 -21.51 -4.79 15.97
CA GLN A 451 -22.31 -5.91 16.50
C GLN A 451 -23.13 -5.56 17.75
N THR A 452 -22.99 -4.37 18.33
CA THR A 452 -23.64 -3.99 19.60
C THR A 452 -25.02 -3.33 19.47
N ALA A 453 -25.72 -3.49 18.34
CA ALA A 453 -27.15 -3.18 18.28
C ALA A 453 -27.94 -4.48 18.50
N PRO A 454 -28.41 -4.79 19.73
CA PRO A 454 -29.37 -5.87 19.91
C PRO A 454 -30.60 -5.54 19.06
N ARG A 455 -30.94 -6.42 18.12
CA ARG A 455 -32.26 -6.40 17.49
C ARG A 455 -33.28 -6.65 18.60
N SER A 456 -33.91 -5.60 19.12
CA SER A 456 -35.09 -5.71 19.96
C SER A 456 -36.22 -6.27 19.08
N CYS A 457 -36.35 -7.59 19.07
CA CYS A 457 -37.58 -8.24 18.63
C CYS A 457 -38.64 -8.02 19.72
N ASP A 458 -39.36 -6.90 19.64
CA ASP A 458 -40.63 -6.74 20.33
C ASP A 458 -41.64 -7.71 19.69
N THR A 459 -41.78 -8.88 20.28
CA THR A 459 -42.99 -9.71 20.12
C THR A 459 -43.94 -9.39 21.26
N SER A 460 -44.76 -8.36 21.09
CA SER A 460 -46.02 -8.24 21.82
C SER A 460 -47.07 -9.07 21.11
N VAL A 461 -47.23 -10.33 21.52
CA VAL A 461 -48.45 -11.10 21.24
C VAL A 461 -49.39 -10.89 22.42
N SER A 462 -50.50 -10.23 22.11
CA SER A 462 -51.69 -10.06 22.93
C SER A 462 -52.23 -11.39 23.44
N SER A 463 -52.55 -11.45 24.74
CA SER A 463 -53.57 -12.34 25.32
C SER A 463 -54.64 -11.48 25.97
#